data_AF-A0A378YIV4-F1
#
_entry.id   AF-A0A378YIV4-F1
#
_cell.length_a   1.000
_cell.length_b   1.000
_cell.length_c   1.000
_cell.angle_alpha   90.00
_cell.angle_beta   90.00
_cell.angle_gamma   90.00
#
_symmetry.space_group_name_H-M   'P 1'
#
loop_
_entity.id
_entity.type
_entity.pdbx_description
1 polymer ?
#
loop_
_entity_poly.entity_id
_entity_poly.type
_entity_poly.pdbx_seq_one_letter_code
_entity_poly.pdbx_strand_id
1 'polypeptide(L)'
;MDTTKTAWRAMALATLALAPGAPRAQSTLPPYPPKEITLTVAVGEKAAIWVQPNYSVLCRSLGQPTFELDSTPTLGEVIPEWIDYTVPAGQRCESMRFPGMVVWYQAGKSPGTDVVTWTVGFPRELGSHTPTTGDHRVTTTIVVN
;
A
#
# COMPACT_ATOMS: atom_id res chain seq x y z
N MET A 1 -37.18 -13.38 43.56
CA MET A 1 -37.97 -13.18 42.33
C MET A 1 -37.95 -11.69 42.04
N ASP A 2 -37.52 -11.37 40.84
CA ASP A 2 -37.23 -10.05 40.26
C ASP A 2 -38.33 -8.99 40.41
N THR A 3 -37.93 -7.70 40.43
CA THR A 3 -38.16 -6.70 39.35
C THR A 3 -37.97 -5.26 39.89
N THR A 4 -36.81 -4.61 39.68
CA THR A 4 -36.53 -3.55 38.66
C THR A 4 -37.58 -2.42 38.57
N LYS A 5 -37.32 -1.17 38.98
CA LYS A 5 -36.87 0.02 38.19
C LYS A 5 -37.29 1.25 39.04
N THR A 6 -36.66 2.42 39.09
CA THR A 6 -36.29 3.32 37.99
C THR A 6 -35.39 4.45 38.54
N ALA A 7 -34.53 4.93 37.65
CA ALA A 7 -33.51 5.97 37.79
C ALA A 7 -33.95 7.30 38.42
N TRP A 8 -32.99 8.02 39.01
CA TRP A 8 -32.86 9.47 38.85
C TRP A 8 -31.40 9.97 38.79
N ARG A 9 -31.04 10.33 37.56
CA ARG A 9 -30.16 11.42 37.10
C ARG A 9 -29.23 12.07 38.15
N ALA A 10 -27.93 11.83 37.98
CA ALA A 10 -26.93 12.84 38.30
C ALA A 10 -26.11 13.09 37.03
N MET A 11 -26.22 14.33 36.56
CA MET A 11 -25.57 14.91 35.39
C MET A 11 -24.09 15.13 35.74
N ALA A 12 -23.17 14.42 35.08
CA ALA A 12 -21.75 14.72 35.17
C ALA A 12 -21.33 15.39 33.86
N LEU A 13 -21.01 16.69 33.95
CA LEU A 13 -20.27 17.42 32.93
C LEU A 13 -18.96 16.68 32.65
N ALA A 14 -18.82 16.11 31.46
CA ALA A 14 -17.52 15.76 30.91
C ALA A 14 -17.04 16.94 30.07
N THR A 15 -16.25 17.81 30.69
CA THR A 15 -15.35 18.71 29.99
C THR A 15 -14.45 17.86 29.09
N LEU A 16 -14.63 17.95 27.77
CA LEU A 16 -13.66 17.42 26.81
C LEU A 16 -12.37 18.24 26.97
N ALA A 17 -11.48 17.75 27.82
CA ALA A 17 -10.08 18.14 27.80
C ALA A 17 -9.53 17.81 26.41
N LEU A 18 -8.94 18.80 25.76
CA LEU A 18 -8.12 18.63 24.57
C LEU A 18 -7.10 17.52 24.84
N ALA A 19 -7.28 16.36 24.21
CA ALA A 19 -6.27 15.31 24.23
C ALA A 19 -5.04 15.80 23.45
N PRO A 20 -3.88 15.98 24.09
CA PRO A 20 -2.65 16.20 23.35
C PRO A 20 -2.18 14.85 22.82
N GLY A 21 -2.09 14.74 21.49
CA GLY A 21 -1.57 13.55 20.83
C GLY A 21 -2.65 12.69 20.21
N ALA A 22 -3.27 13.18 19.13
CA ALA A 22 -3.67 12.26 18.08
C ALA A 22 -2.38 11.55 17.62
N PRO A 23 -2.32 10.20 17.65
CA PRO A 23 -1.19 9.50 17.06
C PRO A 23 -1.08 9.95 15.60
N ARG A 24 0.04 10.57 15.24
CA ARG A 24 0.35 10.84 13.84
C ARG A 24 0.28 9.50 13.13
N ALA A 25 -0.64 9.38 12.17
CA ALA A 25 -0.72 8.24 11.28
C ALA A 25 0.60 8.15 10.51
N GLN A 26 1.55 7.37 11.05
CA GLN A 26 2.69 6.93 10.30
C GLN A 26 2.15 6.06 9.17
N SER A 27 2.51 6.40 7.93
CA SER A 27 2.17 5.62 6.75
C SER A 27 2.38 4.14 7.02
N THR A 28 1.32 3.34 6.91
CA THR A 28 1.35 1.89 7.13
C THR A 28 1.70 1.12 5.86
N LEU A 29 2.11 1.80 4.78
CA LEU A 29 2.67 1.11 3.62
C LEU A 29 4.09 0.64 3.99
N PRO A 30 4.35 -0.69 3.97
CA PRO A 30 5.67 -1.20 4.24
C PRO A 30 6.64 -0.68 3.18
N PRO A 31 7.94 -0.57 3.51
CA PRO A 31 8.92 0.09 2.66
C PRO A 31 9.23 -0.66 1.35
N TYR A 32 8.78 -1.92 1.20
CA TYR A 32 8.99 -2.82 0.06
C TYR A 32 7.78 -3.77 -0.06
N PRO A 33 7.50 -4.34 -1.25
CA PRO A 33 6.42 -5.30 -1.37
C PRO A 33 6.77 -6.57 -0.57
N PRO A 34 5.76 -7.25 0.00
CA PRO A 34 5.97 -8.61 0.51
C PRO A 34 6.28 -9.56 -0.66
N LYS A 35 6.96 -10.67 -0.36
CA LYS A 35 7.29 -11.69 -1.38
C LYS A 35 6.06 -12.33 -2.01
N GLU A 36 4.94 -12.33 -1.29
CA GLU A 36 3.68 -12.94 -1.70
C GLU A 36 2.53 -11.95 -1.49
N ILE A 37 1.69 -11.80 -2.51
CA ILE A 37 0.48 -10.98 -2.49
C ILE A 37 -0.69 -11.84 -2.97
N THR A 38 -1.85 -11.68 -2.33
CA THR A 38 -3.10 -12.26 -2.81
C THR A 38 -4.10 -11.16 -3.10
N LEU A 39 -4.72 -11.19 -4.27
CA LEU A 39 -5.68 -10.20 -4.74
C LEU A 39 -6.93 -10.91 -5.26
N THR A 40 -8.10 -10.36 -4.99
CA THR A 40 -9.35 -10.73 -5.67
C THR A 40 -9.80 -9.56 -6.51
N VAL A 41 -10.17 -9.84 -7.77
CA VAL A 41 -10.59 -8.84 -8.74
C VAL A 41 -11.77 -9.39 -9.53
N ALA A 42 -12.78 -8.56 -9.79
CA ALA A 42 -13.89 -9.01 -10.61
C ALA A 42 -13.51 -9.08 -12.09
N VAL A 43 -14.20 -9.94 -12.84
CA VAL A 43 -14.07 -10.04 -14.30
C VAL A 43 -14.19 -8.65 -14.95
N GLY A 44 -13.23 -8.29 -15.80
CA GLY A 44 -13.17 -7.00 -16.50
C GLY A 44 -12.71 -5.81 -15.66
N GLU A 45 -12.50 -5.97 -14.35
CA GLU A 45 -12.08 -4.88 -13.46
C GLU A 45 -10.56 -4.71 -13.39
N LYS A 46 -10.14 -3.49 -13.01
CA LYS A 46 -8.75 -3.14 -12.74
C LYS A 46 -8.53 -3.00 -11.24
N ALA A 47 -7.48 -3.61 -10.70
CA ALA A 47 -7.12 -3.52 -9.29
C ALA A 47 -5.62 -3.27 -9.09
N ALA A 48 -5.27 -2.50 -8.06
CA ALA A 48 -3.87 -2.29 -7.69
C ALA A 48 -3.37 -3.55 -6.97
N ILE A 49 -2.30 -4.16 -7.48
CA ILE A 49 -1.55 -5.20 -6.77
C ILE A 49 -0.71 -4.54 -5.67
N TRP A 50 0.00 -3.48 -6.03
CA TRP A 50 0.92 -2.81 -5.12
C TRP A 50 1.12 -1.34 -5.50
N VAL A 51 1.23 -0.46 -4.50
CA VAL A 51 1.59 0.95 -4.69
C VAL A 51 2.82 1.21 -3.84
N GLN A 52 3.85 1.80 -4.45
CA GLN A 52 5.08 2.11 -3.75
C GLN A 52 5.69 3.45 -4.14
N PRO A 53 5.79 4.39 -3.20
CA PRO A 53 6.61 5.57 -3.39
C PRO A 53 8.10 5.25 -3.13
N ASN A 54 9.01 6.03 -3.73
CA ASN A 54 10.44 5.81 -3.60
C ASN A 54 11.18 7.06 -3.06
N TYR A 55 11.07 7.24 -1.74
CA TYR A 55 11.76 8.30 -1.02
C TYR A 55 12.35 7.79 0.29
N SER A 56 13.47 8.38 0.72
CA SER A 56 14.11 8.04 1.98
C SER A 56 13.44 8.75 3.14
N VAL A 57 13.71 8.27 4.35
CA VAL A 57 13.29 8.95 5.58
C VAL A 57 13.80 10.40 5.63
N LEU A 58 14.88 10.75 4.94
CA LEU A 58 15.39 12.12 4.87
C LEU A 58 14.62 13.02 3.87
N CYS A 59 13.45 12.58 3.38
CA CYS A 59 12.62 13.30 2.42
C CYS A 59 13.33 13.59 1.10
N ARG A 60 14.12 12.62 0.62
CA ARG A 60 14.85 12.68 -0.64
C ARG A 60 14.32 11.63 -1.59
N SER A 61 14.18 11.98 -2.86
CA SER A 61 13.90 11.00 -3.89
C SER A 61 15.06 9.99 -3.96
N LEU A 62 14.70 8.72 -4.08
CA LEU A 62 15.63 7.62 -4.33
C LEU A 62 15.63 7.22 -5.82
N GLY A 63 15.08 8.06 -6.70
CA GLY A 63 14.98 7.81 -8.14
C GLY A 63 13.72 7.07 -8.55
N GLN A 64 13.62 6.77 -9.84
CA GLN A 64 12.49 6.06 -10.44
C GLN A 64 12.59 4.55 -10.14
N PRO A 65 11.54 3.89 -9.62
CA PRO A 65 11.49 2.43 -9.54
C PRO A 65 11.57 1.77 -10.92
N THR A 66 12.08 0.55 -11.00
CA THR A 66 12.07 -0.30 -12.21
C THR A 66 11.07 -1.45 -12.07
N PHE A 67 10.64 -2.01 -13.19
CA PHE A 67 9.71 -3.14 -13.21
C PHE A 67 10.09 -4.14 -14.30
N GLU A 68 9.98 -5.42 -13.97
CA GLU A 68 10.10 -6.54 -14.89
C GLU A 68 9.00 -7.56 -14.61
N LEU A 69 8.35 -8.05 -15.68
CA LEU A 69 7.34 -9.10 -15.58
C LEU A 69 8.02 -10.46 -15.84
N ASP A 70 8.19 -11.26 -14.79
CA ASP A 70 8.90 -12.54 -14.88
C ASP A 70 8.01 -13.66 -15.47
N SER A 71 6.69 -13.57 -15.30
CA SER A 71 5.74 -14.52 -15.88
C SER A 71 4.48 -13.85 -16.43
N THR A 72 4.04 -14.31 -17.60
CA THR A 72 2.87 -13.76 -18.29
C THR A 72 1.56 -14.30 -17.69
N PRO A 73 0.62 -13.45 -17.25
CA PRO A 73 -0.72 -13.88 -16.82
C PRO A 73 -1.52 -14.54 -17.96
N THR A 74 -2.48 -15.38 -17.61
CA THR A 74 -3.36 -16.06 -18.58
C THR A 74 -4.78 -15.52 -18.61
N LEU A 75 -5.23 -14.88 -17.52
CA LEU A 75 -6.61 -14.39 -17.35
C LEU A 75 -6.72 -12.86 -17.42
N GLY A 76 -5.60 -12.14 -17.56
CA GLY A 76 -5.57 -10.68 -17.56
C GLY A 76 -4.22 -10.12 -17.99
N GLU A 77 -3.92 -8.90 -17.55
CA GLU A 77 -2.69 -8.20 -17.84
C GLU A 77 -2.12 -7.55 -16.57
N VAL A 78 -0.80 -7.63 -16.38
CA VAL A 78 -0.09 -6.89 -15.33
C VAL A 78 0.50 -5.62 -15.95
N ILE A 79 0.19 -4.46 -15.38
CA ILE A 79 0.54 -3.15 -15.95
C ILE A 79 1.33 -2.34 -14.91
N PRO A 80 2.61 -2.02 -15.16
CA PRO A 80 3.33 -1.04 -14.35
C PRO A 80 2.92 0.39 -14.73
N GLU A 81 2.67 1.22 -13.72
CA GLU A 81 2.39 2.65 -13.88
C GLU A 81 3.30 3.47 -12.97
N TRP A 82 4.12 4.33 -13.55
CA TRP A 82 4.93 5.26 -12.78
C TRP A 82 4.13 6.49 -12.38
N ILE A 83 4.22 6.86 -11.11
CA ILE A 83 3.41 7.92 -10.53
C ILE A 83 4.28 9.01 -9.89
N ASP A 84 3.71 10.20 -9.77
CA ASP A 84 4.19 11.25 -8.87
C ASP A 84 3.38 11.17 -7.56
N TYR A 85 3.97 10.54 -6.55
CA TYR A 85 3.32 10.31 -5.26
C TYR A 85 3.42 11.56 -4.38
N THR A 86 2.28 12.13 -4.02
CA THR A 86 2.20 13.18 -3.01
C THR A 86 2.04 12.55 -1.62
N VAL A 87 2.97 12.85 -0.72
CA VAL A 87 2.94 12.32 0.65
C VAL A 87 1.72 12.87 1.41
N PRO A 88 0.85 12.02 1.95
CA PRO A 88 -0.33 12.44 2.71
C PRO A 88 0.01 13.28 3.95
N ALA A 89 -0.93 14.15 4.32
CA ALA A 89 -0.83 14.94 5.55
C ALA A 89 -0.65 14.04 6.79
N GLY A 90 0.15 14.50 7.75
CA GLY A 90 0.42 13.75 8.98
C GLY A 90 1.52 12.70 8.88
N GLN A 91 2.06 12.45 7.67
CA GLN A 91 3.24 11.61 7.47
C GLN A 91 4.52 12.44 7.44
N ARG A 92 5.67 11.78 7.63
CA ARG A 92 6.97 12.43 7.40
C ARG A 92 7.08 12.78 5.91
N CYS A 93 7.54 14.00 5.62
CA CYS A 93 7.62 14.57 4.26
C CYS A 93 6.26 14.96 3.64
N GLU A 94 5.24 15.22 4.46
CA GLU A 94 3.89 15.61 4.00
C GLU A 94 3.91 16.69 2.91
N SER A 95 2.98 16.57 1.95
CA SER A 95 2.83 17.42 0.77
C SER A 95 3.98 17.42 -0.24
N MET A 96 5.11 16.81 0.08
CA MET A 96 6.20 16.61 -0.88
C MET A 96 5.80 15.57 -1.92
N ARG A 97 6.46 15.66 -3.08
CA ARG A 97 6.22 14.83 -4.26
C ARG A 97 7.46 14.00 -4.57
N PHE A 98 7.26 12.71 -4.79
CA PHE A 98 8.33 11.77 -5.06
C PHE A 98 7.92 10.79 -6.16
N PRO A 99 8.88 10.34 -6.99
CA PRO A 99 8.65 9.24 -7.90
C PRO A 99 8.15 8.00 -7.15
N GLY A 100 7.25 7.27 -7.77
CA GLY A 100 6.75 6.00 -7.29
C GLY A 100 6.26 5.14 -8.44
N MET A 101 5.69 4.00 -8.09
CA MET A 101 5.10 3.08 -9.04
C MET A 101 3.87 2.39 -8.45
N VAL A 102 2.88 2.14 -9.29
CA VAL A 102 1.77 1.24 -9.02
C VAL A 102 1.88 0.05 -9.98
N VAL A 103 1.75 -1.16 -9.45
CA VAL A 103 1.58 -2.37 -10.26
C VAL A 103 0.10 -2.70 -10.26
N TRP A 104 -0.51 -2.71 -11.44
CA TRP A 104 -1.92 -3.02 -11.63
C TRP A 104 -2.11 -4.42 -12.19
N TYR A 105 -3.27 -5.00 -11.90
CA TYR A 105 -3.82 -6.12 -12.64
C TYR A 105 -5.13 -5.70 -13.31
N GLN A 106 -5.23 -5.90 -14.62
CA GLN A 106 -6.46 -5.73 -15.39
C GLN A 106 -7.01 -7.12 -15.71
N ALA A 107 -8.15 -7.47 -15.12
CA ALA A 107 -8.79 -8.75 -15.35
C ALA A 107 -9.41 -8.80 -16.76
N GLY A 108 -9.28 -9.94 -17.41
CA GLY A 108 -9.99 -10.28 -18.65
C GLY A 108 -11.44 -10.68 -18.40
N LYS A 109 -12.03 -11.38 -19.37
CA LYS A 109 -13.47 -11.73 -19.37
C LYS A 109 -13.81 -13.06 -18.70
N SER A 110 -12.80 -13.83 -18.28
CA SER A 110 -12.97 -15.18 -17.78
C SER A 110 -12.60 -15.26 -16.30
N PRO A 111 -13.42 -15.90 -15.46
CA PRO A 111 -13.05 -16.15 -14.07
C PRO A 111 -11.98 -17.24 -13.98
N GLY A 112 -11.27 -17.28 -12.86
CA GLY A 112 -10.24 -18.28 -12.58
C GLY A 112 -9.17 -17.75 -11.63
N THR A 113 -8.02 -18.43 -11.59
CA THR A 113 -6.87 -18.01 -10.78
C THR A 113 -5.65 -17.85 -11.66
N ASP A 114 -5.01 -16.68 -11.60
CA ASP A 114 -3.69 -16.42 -12.16
C ASP A 114 -2.63 -16.43 -11.06
N VAL A 115 -1.45 -16.94 -11.36
CA VAL A 115 -0.26 -16.78 -10.52
C VAL A 115 0.81 -16.12 -11.37
N VAL A 116 1.16 -14.90 -10.99
CA VAL A 116 2.16 -14.08 -11.71
C VAL A 116 3.36 -13.81 -10.82
N THR A 117 4.53 -13.75 -11.42
CA THR A 117 5.74 -13.31 -10.76
C THR A 117 6.26 -12.08 -11.48
N TRP A 118 6.68 -11.09 -10.69
CA TRP A 118 7.23 -9.84 -11.19
C TRP A 118 8.31 -9.34 -10.23
N THR A 119 9.20 -8.53 -10.77
CA THR A 119 10.31 -7.95 -10.04
C THR A 119 10.22 -6.43 -10.07
N VAL A 120 10.39 -5.79 -8.90
CA VAL A 120 10.50 -4.34 -8.79
C VAL A 120 11.87 -3.97 -8.23
N GLY A 121 12.57 -3.05 -8.90
CA GLY A 121 13.87 -2.55 -8.45
C GLY A 121 13.76 -1.15 -7.87
N PHE A 122 14.46 -0.90 -6.77
CA PHE A 122 14.59 0.43 -6.17
C PHE A 122 16.04 0.92 -6.27
N PRO A 123 16.29 2.06 -6.94
CA PRO A 123 17.60 2.66 -6.94
C PRO A 123 18.03 3.02 -5.51
N ARG A 124 19.32 2.85 -5.23
CA ARG A 124 19.87 3.00 -3.89
C ARG A 124 20.01 4.46 -3.49
N GLU A 125 19.88 4.73 -2.19
CA GLU A 125 20.45 5.94 -1.61
C GLU A 125 21.99 5.82 -1.65
N LEU A 126 22.68 6.82 -2.23
CA LEU A 126 24.14 6.88 -2.23
C LEU A 126 24.68 6.81 -0.80
N GLY A 127 25.44 5.76 -0.48
CA GLY A 127 26.02 5.51 0.85
C GLY A 127 25.21 4.56 1.75
N SER A 128 24.06 4.05 1.31
CA SER A 128 23.32 3.03 2.05
C SER A 128 23.90 1.63 1.84
N HIS A 129 24.32 1.00 2.94
CA HIS A 129 24.79 -0.39 2.99
C HIS A 129 23.67 -1.38 3.37
N THR A 130 22.43 -0.90 3.54
CA THR A 130 21.32 -1.74 3.96
C THR A 130 20.84 -2.60 2.78
N PRO A 131 20.77 -3.93 2.91
CA PRO A 131 20.34 -4.86 1.84
C PRO A 131 18.85 -4.73 1.50
N THR A 132 18.15 -3.78 2.11
CA THR A 132 16.74 -3.50 1.87
C THR A 132 16.51 -2.78 0.54
N THR A 133 17.54 -2.31 -0.18
CA THR A 133 17.43 -1.69 -1.51
C THR A 133 17.88 -2.67 -2.61
N GLY A 134 17.24 -2.63 -3.78
CA GLY A 134 17.55 -3.51 -4.91
C GLY A 134 16.29 -4.10 -5.55
N ASP A 135 16.44 -5.25 -6.18
CA ASP A 135 15.35 -5.97 -6.85
C ASP A 135 14.58 -6.85 -5.87
N HIS A 136 13.26 -6.70 -5.87
CA HIS A 136 12.32 -7.46 -5.06
C HIS A 136 11.41 -8.26 -5.97
N ARG A 137 11.62 -9.57 -5.96
CA ARG A 137 10.77 -10.52 -6.67
C ARG A 137 9.53 -10.85 -5.85
N VAL A 138 8.36 -10.73 -6.47
CA VAL A 138 7.05 -10.88 -5.84
C VAL A 138 6.23 -11.89 -6.64
N THR A 139 5.63 -12.85 -5.93
CA THR A 139 4.61 -13.75 -6.49
C THR A 139 3.23 -13.25 -6.08
N THR A 140 2.37 -12.99 -7.05
CA THR A 140 0.98 -12.57 -6.81
C THR A 140 0.02 -13.66 -7.26
N THR A 141 -0.82 -14.11 -6.34
CA THR A 141 -1.97 -14.95 -6.65
C THR A 141 -3.19 -14.05 -6.87
N ILE A 142 -3.76 -14.06 -8.07
CA ILE A 142 -4.96 -13.30 -8.41
C ILE A 142 -6.13 -14.25 -8.59
N VAL A 143 -7.21 -14.02 -7.85
CA VAL A 143 -8.50 -14.70 -8.04
C VAL A 143 -9.42 -13.76 -8.84
N VAL A 144 -9.75 -14.14 -10.07
CA VAL A 144 -10.69 -13.43 -10.95
C VAL A 144 -12.09 -14.02 -10.77
N ASN A 145 -13.06 -13.23 -10.32
CA ASN A 145 -14.43 -13.69 -10.01
C ASN A 145 -15.56 -12.97 -10.74
#